data_AF-F7SVB8-F1
#
_entry.id   AF-F7SVB8-F1
#
_cell.length_a   1.000
_cell.length_b   1.000
_cell.length_c   1.000
_cell.angle_alpha   90.00
_cell.angle_beta   90.00
_cell.angle_gamma   90.00
#
_symmetry.space_group_name_H-M   'P 1'
#
loop_
_entity.id
_entity.type
_entity.pdbx_description
1 polymer ?
#
loop_
_entity_poly.entity_id
_entity_poly.type
_entity_poly.pdbx_seq_one_letter_code
_entity_poly.pdbx_strand_id
1 'polypeptide(L)'
;MPRLSSEPILAPAPQGSLASPPRRALTLALAALACAPLRIASAANAAAPNGRDAIVRQVFQADLASIRYGADHARLMRGLGVIWIPVESGAPGIEFEHPLSGKDTIAAAMTLLGTSDRSLATRRLAEVCRLVPTYVRDIGGLAPGRYAVPPQRREAFDFPDSGVDAQGRFELRREHLTLLRAANWREAGPGELAAVLREGDAFWPMPFIDGKRPYGDSSYYQIDMARLLGKPYPVGADGRAITDPATDARLEKLHWQTAAALQVVLAHAKA
;
A
#
# COMPACT_ATOMS: atom_id res chain seq x y z
N MET A 1 5.27 -36.06 -68.92
CA MET A 1 4.69 -36.19 -67.56
C MET A 1 5.76 -36.72 -66.62
N PRO A 2 6.27 -35.88 -65.69
CA PRO A 2 6.83 -36.34 -64.42
C PRO A 2 5.99 -35.81 -63.25
N ARG A 3 5.92 -36.61 -62.18
CA ARG A 3 5.12 -36.40 -60.97
C ARG A 3 5.65 -35.24 -60.13
N LEU A 4 4.75 -34.39 -59.66
CA LEU A 4 4.98 -33.42 -58.59
C LEU A 4 5.13 -34.19 -57.27
N SER A 5 6.25 -34.00 -56.59
CA SER A 5 6.44 -34.39 -55.18
C SER A 5 6.03 -33.22 -54.30
N SER A 6 5.00 -33.44 -53.49
CA SER A 6 4.48 -32.47 -52.51
C SER A 6 5.30 -32.56 -51.23
N GLU A 7 6.10 -31.54 -50.91
CA GLU A 7 6.64 -31.35 -49.56
C GLU A 7 5.60 -30.68 -48.66
N PRO A 8 5.38 -31.14 -47.41
CA PRO A 8 4.52 -30.43 -46.47
C PRO A 8 5.26 -29.24 -45.86
N ILE A 9 4.63 -28.07 -45.93
CA ILE A 9 5.06 -26.85 -45.24
C ILE A 9 4.94 -27.09 -43.73
N LEU A 10 6.09 -27.08 -43.04
CA LEU A 10 6.17 -27.19 -41.58
C LEU A 10 5.68 -25.88 -40.94
N ALA A 11 4.63 -25.95 -40.13
CA ALA A 11 4.16 -24.82 -39.33
C ALA A 11 5.21 -24.40 -38.28
N PRO A 12 5.34 -23.11 -37.94
CA PRO A 12 6.25 -22.69 -36.89
C PRO A 12 5.74 -23.17 -35.52
N ALA A 13 6.67 -23.71 -34.72
CA ALA A 13 6.42 -24.20 -33.37
C ALA A 13 5.84 -23.10 -32.46
N PRO A 14 4.96 -23.45 -31.49
CA PRO A 14 4.45 -22.48 -30.53
C PRO A 14 5.61 -21.95 -29.67
N GLN A 15 5.76 -20.63 -29.65
CA GLN A 15 6.73 -19.95 -28.80
C GLN A 15 6.41 -20.29 -27.34
N GLY A 16 7.38 -20.91 -26.69
CA GLY A 16 7.31 -21.30 -25.29
C GLY A 16 7.03 -20.09 -24.41
N SER A 17 6.07 -20.29 -23.50
CA SER A 17 5.80 -19.43 -22.35
C SER A 17 7.12 -18.98 -21.70
N LEU A 18 7.37 -17.66 -21.72
CA LEU A 18 8.45 -17.05 -20.96
C LEU A 18 8.14 -17.28 -19.48
N ALA A 19 8.82 -18.28 -18.91
CA ALA A 19 8.77 -18.57 -17.49
C ALA A 19 9.16 -17.32 -16.70
N SER A 20 8.21 -16.80 -15.92
CA SER A 20 8.46 -15.74 -14.94
C SER A 20 9.56 -16.19 -13.96
N PRO A 21 10.52 -15.33 -13.62
CA PRO A 21 11.58 -15.69 -12.67
C PRO A 21 11.01 -15.96 -11.27
N PRO A 22 11.69 -16.79 -10.46
CA PRO A 22 11.15 -17.36 -9.23
C PRO A 22 10.92 -16.29 -8.16
N ARG A 23 9.66 -16.15 -7.75
CA ARG A 23 9.19 -15.39 -6.59
C ARG A 23 9.91 -15.91 -5.34
N ARG A 24 10.99 -15.24 -4.92
CA ARG A 24 11.59 -15.46 -3.59
C ARG A 24 10.62 -14.96 -2.53
N ALA A 25 9.95 -15.93 -1.92
CA ALA A 25 9.29 -15.92 -0.62
C ALA A 25 9.25 -14.56 0.13
N LEU A 26 8.20 -13.78 -0.13
CA LEU A 26 7.55 -13.00 0.92
C LEU A 26 6.38 -13.85 1.44
N THR A 27 6.74 -14.91 2.17
CA THR A 27 5.81 -15.82 2.81
C THR A 27 5.03 -15.08 3.90
N LEU A 28 3.73 -14.93 3.67
CA LEU A 28 2.65 -15.02 4.66
C LEU A 28 2.78 -14.16 5.92
N ALA A 29 2.19 -12.97 5.87
CA ALA A 29 1.56 -12.36 7.03
C ALA A 29 0.39 -11.44 6.62
N LEU A 30 -0.58 -11.91 5.84
CA LEU A 30 -1.87 -11.20 5.68
C LEU A 30 -3.06 -12.05 5.19
N ALA A 31 -2.86 -13.31 4.80
CA ALA A 31 -3.98 -14.25 4.62
C ALA A 31 -4.67 -14.62 5.96
N ALA A 32 -4.08 -14.28 7.10
CA ALA A 32 -4.61 -14.59 8.43
C ALA A 32 -5.57 -13.53 9.02
N LEU A 33 -5.86 -12.42 8.32
CA LEU A 33 -6.85 -11.42 8.80
C LEU A 33 -8.22 -11.56 8.15
N ALA A 34 -8.39 -12.44 7.15
CA ALA A 34 -9.69 -12.76 6.55
C ALA A 34 -10.15 -14.23 6.77
N CYS A 35 -9.28 -15.12 7.28
CA CYS A 35 -9.61 -16.50 7.67
C CYS A 35 -8.61 -17.02 8.72
N ALA A 36 -8.56 -16.42 9.91
CA ALA A 36 -7.98 -17.13 11.07
C ALA A 36 -9.07 -18.01 11.70
N PRO A 37 -8.81 -19.30 12.01
CA PRO A 37 -9.69 -20.03 12.91
C PRO A 37 -9.74 -19.26 14.24
N LEU A 38 -10.95 -19.06 14.77
CA LEU A 38 -11.19 -18.65 16.14
C LEU A 38 -10.36 -19.54 17.07
N ARG A 39 -9.14 -19.11 17.41
CA ARG A 39 -8.47 -19.63 18.59
C ARG A 39 -9.24 -19.06 19.77
N ILE A 40 -10.16 -19.86 20.29
CA ILE A 40 -10.71 -19.68 21.64
C ILE A 40 -9.53 -19.92 22.59
N ALA A 41 -8.67 -18.93 22.73
CA ALA A 41 -7.80 -18.82 23.88
C ALA A 41 -8.72 -18.50 25.06
N SER A 42 -8.62 -19.29 26.11
CA SER A 42 -9.40 -19.14 27.32
C SER A 42 -9.38 -17.69 27.81
N ALA A 43 -10.54 -17.16 28.18
CA ALA A 43 -10.72 -15.83 28.77
C ALA A 43 -10.12 -15.72 30.20
N ALA A 44 -9.05 -16.45 30.49
CA ALA A 44 -8.47 -16.58 31.81
C ALA A 44 -7.16 -15.80 31.99
N ASN A 45 -6.64 -15.12 30.97
CA ASN A 45 -5.44 -14.28 31.08
C ASN A 45 -5.51 -13.05 30.16
N ALA A 46 -6.60 -12.28 30.26
CA ALA A 46 -6.59 -10.91 29.75
C ALA A 46 -5.62 -10.10 30.61
N ALA A 47 -4.34 -10.09 30.22
CA ALA A 47 -3.35 -9.20 30.79
C ALA A 47 -3.94 -7.78 30.76
N ALA A 48 -3.80 -7.05 31.87
CA ALA A 48 -4.27 -5.67 31.96
C ALA A 48 -3.80 -4.88 30.73
N PRO A 49 -4.63 -3.99 30.14
CA PRO A 49 -4.24 -3.25 28.96
C PRO A 49 -2.88 -2.59 29.20
N ASN A 50 -1.88 -2.94 28.40
CA ASN A 50 -0.63 -2.22 28.46
C ASN A 50 -0.91 -0.74 28.09
N GLY A 51 -0.15 0.20 28.64
CA GLY A 51 -0.44 1.64 28.46
C GLY A 51 -0.50 2.08 26.99
N ARG A 52 0.18 1.34 26.11
CA ARG A 52 0.13 1.51 24.66
C ARG A 52 -1.27 1.23 24.12
N ASP A 53 -1.81 0.04 24.36
CA ASP A 53 -3.12 -0.39 23.89
C ASP A 53 -4.24 0.55 24.31
N ALA A 54 -4.18 1.05 25.55
CA ALA A 54 -5.14 2.03 26.05
C ALA A 54 -5.11 3.33 25.23
N ILE A 55 -3.91 3.85 24.94
CA ILE A 55 -3.73 5.06 24.11
C ILE A 55 -4.23 4.81 22.68
N VAL A 56 -3.87 3.68 22.07
CA VAL A 56 -4.30 3.35 20.70
C VAL A 56 -5.83 3.25 20.63
N ARG A 57 -6.47 2.53 21.56
CA ARG A 57 -7.94 2.45 21.61
C ARG A 57 -8.58 3.82 21.76
N GLN A 58 -8.05 4.68 22.63
CA GLN A 58 -8.57 6.04 22.80
C GLN A 58 -8.49 6.85 21.51
N VAL A 59 -7.38 6.79 20.77
CA VAL A 59 -7.22 7.51 19.50
C VAL A 59 -8.18 7.00 18.42
N PHE A 60 -8.42 5.68 18.36
CA PHE A 60 -9.35 5.07 17.40
C PHE A 60 -10.83 5.29 17.75
N GLN A 61 -11.13 5.60 19.01
CA GLN A 61 -12.48 6.00 19.45
C GLN A 61 -12.77 7.49 19.24
N ALA A 62 -11.73 8.33 19.12
CA ALA A 62 -11.90 9.77 18.91
C ALA A 62 -12.51 10.06 17.52
N ASP A 63 -13.14 11.22 17.37
CA ASP A 63 -13.51 11.73 16.04
C ASP A 63 -12.22 12.10 15.27
N LEU A 64 -12.09 11.64 14.02
CA LEU A 64 -10.94 11.98 13.18
C LEU A 64 -10.82 13.49 12.98
N ALA A 65 -11.93 14.21 12.88
CA ALA A 65 -11.95 15.67 12.73
C ALA A 65 -11.33 16.40 13.95
N SER A 66 -11.25 15.74 15.11
CA SER A 66 -10.61 16.29 16.31
C SER A 66 -9.08 16.19 16.28
N ILE A 67 -8.51 15.32 15.42
CA ILE A 67 -7.08 15.09 15.32
C ILE A 67 -6.47 16.10 14.34
N ARG A 68 -5.86 17.16 14.89
CA ARG A 68 -5.20 18.19 14.07
C ARG A 68 -3.82 17.72 13.61
N TYR A 69 -3.62 17.72 12.29
CA TYR A 69 -2.30 17.48 11.70
C TYR A 69 -1.30 18.58 12.16
N GLY A 70 -0.03 18.20 12.37
CA GLY A 70 0.97 19.10 12.96
C GLY A 70 2.39 18.61 12.76
N ALA A 71 3.37 19.33 13.32
CA ALA A 71 4.80 19.08 13.09
C ALA A 71 5.24 17.67 13.54
N ASP A 72 4.73 17.18 14.67
CA ASP A 72 4.99 15.82 15.15
C ASP A 72 4.51 14.77 14.15
N HIS A 73 3.27 14.92 13.67
CA HIS A 73 2.69 14.04 12.66
C HIS A 73 3.52 14.06 11.37
N ALA A 74 3.98 15.23 10.94
CA ALA A 74 4.84 15.35 9.76
C ALA A 74 6.20 14.65 9.91
N ARG A 75 6.81 14.68 11.11
CA ARG A 75 8.06 13.95 11.37
C ARG A 75 7.85 12.44 11.30
N LEU A 76 6.79 11.95 11.92
CA LEU A 76 6.45 10.52 11.91
C LEU A 76 6.03 10.02 10.52
N MET A 77 5.22 10.80 9.78
CA MET A 77 4.75 10.47 8.44
C MET A 77 5.92 10.19 7.48
N ARG A 78 6.98 11.03 7.53
CA ARG A 78 8.20 10.85 6.73
C ARG A 78 9.00 9.60 7.10
N GLY A 79 8.81 9.12 8.32
CA GLY A 79 9.44 7.90 8.81
C GLY A 79 8.73 6.62 8.36
N LEU A 80 7.49 6.68 7.87
CA LEU A 80 6.71 5.49 7.51
C LEU A 80 7.32 4.70 6.34
N GLY A 81 7.21 3.39 6.42
CA GLY A 81 7.54 2.46 5.33
C GLY A 81 6.29 2.03 4.58
N VAL A 82 6.39 1.96 3.25
CA VAL A 82 5.35 1.41 2.38
C VAL A 82 5.70 -0.01 1.99
N ILE A 83 4.70 -0.88 1.99
CA ILE A 83 4.78 -2.26 1.52
C ILE A 83 3.73 -2.53 0.45
N TRP A 84 3.91 -3.61 -0.31
CA TRP A 84 2.87 -4.15 -1.17
C TRP A 84 2.05 -5.18 -0.40
N ILE A 85 0.73 -4.99 -0.34
CA ILE A 85 -0.18 -5.97 0.27
C ILE A 85 -0.71 -6.88 -0.83
N PRO A 86 -0.37 -8.18 -0.86
CA PRO A 86 -0.68 -9.07 -1.99
C PRO A 86 -2.07 -9.72 -1.85
N VAL A 87 -3.10 -8.94 -1.49
CA VAL A 87 -4.48 -9.42 -1.37
C VAL A 87 -5.25 -9.05 -2.64
N GLU A 88 -5.88 -10.03 -3.28
CA GLU A 88 -6.59 -9.86 -4.56
C GLU A 88 -5.66 -9.36 -5.68
N SER A 89 -5.88 -8.17 -6.24
CA SER A 89 -4.95 -7.56 -7.19
C SER A 89 -3.70 -6.98 -6.51
N GLY A 90 -3.77 -6.83 -5.19
CA GLY A 90 -2.81 -6.13 -4.37
C GLY A 90 -2.92 -4.62 -4.45
N ALA A 91 -2.35 -3.93 -3.47
CA ALA A 91 -2.24 -2.48 -3.45
C ALA A 91 -1.18 -2.02 -2.44
N PRO A 92 -0.75 -0.75 -2.50
CA PRO A 92 0.12 -0.18 -1.48
C PRO A 92 -0.55 -0.12 -0.10
N GLY A 93 0.25 -0.39 0.93
CA GLY A 93 -0.12 -0.17 2.34
C GLY A 93 1.06 0.33 3.15
N ILE A 94 0.82 0.73 4.39
CA ILE A 94 1.89 1.06 5.33
C ILE A 94 2.30 -0.22 6.08
N GLU A 95 3.60 -0.36 6.34
CA GLU A 95 4.15 -1.47 7.14
C GLU A 95 3.44 -1.60 8.50
N PHE A 96 2.96 -2.79 8.84
CA PHE A 96 2.17 -3.05 10.04
C PHE A 96 3.04 -3.38 11.25
N GLU A 97 4.06 -4.23 11.09
CA GLU A 97 4.83 -4.77 12.22
C GLU A 97 5.83 -3.75 12.75
N HIS A 98 6.46 -2.96 11.88
CA HIS A 98 7.44 -1.93 12.29
C HIS A 98 7.38 -0.69 11.39
N PRO A 99 6.29 0.11 11.46
CA PRO A 99 6.02 1.16 10.48
C PRO A 99 7.14 2.19 10.33
N LEU A 100 7.85 2.53 11.41
CA LEU A 100 8.90 3.55 11.42
C LEU A 100 10.32 2.99 11.24
N SER A 101 10.45 1.70 10.88
CA SER A 101 11.70 0.91 10.81
C SER A 101 12.26 0.51 12.19
N GLY A 102 13.13 -0.51 12.19
CA GLY A 102 13.71 -1.08 13.41
C GLY A 102 12.79 -2.07 14.11
N LYS A 103 13.20 -2.57 15.29
CA LYS A 103 12.44 -3.55 16.10
C LYS A 103 11.55 -2.90 17.16
N ASP A 104 11.82 -1.66 17.54
CA ASP A 104 11.03 -0.91 18.53
C ASP A 104 10.47 0.37 17.89
N THR A 105 9.21 0.26 17.45
CA THR A 105 8.51 1.35 16.77
C THR A 105 8.31 2.57 17.68
N ILE A 106 8.12 2.38 18.99
CA ILE A 106 7.91 3.50 19.92
C ILE A 106 9.22 4.23 20.17
N ALA A 107 10.34 3.51 20.34
CA ALA A 107 11.66 4.14 20.44
C ALA A 107 12.03 4.92 19.16
N ALA A 108 11.68 4.38 17.98
CA ALA A 108 11.84 5.10 16.72
C ALA A 108 10.99 6.38 16.67
N ALA A 109 9.72 6.31 17.09
CA ALA A 109 8.85 7.49 17.19
C ALA A 109 9.41 8.54 18.16
N MET A 110 9.87 8.13 19.34
CA MET A 110 10.50 9.02 20.33
C MET A 110 11.73 9.73 19.74
N THR A 111 12.56 9.00 19.00
CA THR A 111 13.75 9.55 18.32
C THR A 111 13.36 10.59 17.27
N LEU A 112 12.38 10.28 16.42
CA LEU A 112 11.90 11.20 15.37
C LEU A 112 11.26 12.46 15.95
N LEU A 113 10.57 12.34 17.08
CA LEU A 113 9.93 13.45 17.77
C LEU A 113 10.93 14.26 18.62
N GLY A 114 12.05 13.67 19.03
CA GLY A 114 13.00 14.28 19.95
C GLY A 114 12.45 14.36 21.38
N THR A 115 11.75 13.32 21.83
CA THR A 115 11.08 13.27 23.14
C THR A 115 11.45 12.02 23.92
N SER A 116 11.46 12.12 25.26
CA SER A 116 11.51 10.98 26.18
C SER A 116 10.12 10.51 26.64
N ASP A 117 9.05 11.23 26.25
CA ASP A 117 7.67 10.87 26.60
C ASP A 117 7.14 9.76 25.68
N ARG A 118 7.14 8.53 26.23
CA ARG A 118 6.63 7.33 25.56
C ARG A 118 5.13 7.43 25.24
N SER A 119 4.34 8.04 26.13
CA SER A 119 2.89 8.16 25.96
C SER A 119 2.55 9.14 24.85
N LEU A 120 3.26 10.26 24.78
CA LEU A 120 3.16 11.21 23.67
C LEU A 120 3.53 10.55 22.34
N ALA A 121 4.68 9.86 22.27
CA ALA A 121 5.12 9.19 21.05
C ALA A 121 4.12 8.13 20.57
N THR A 122 3.59 7.34 21.51
CA THR A 122 2.53 6.35 21.24
C THR A 122 1.28 7.01 20.68
N ARG A 123 0.81 8.09 21.32
CA ARG A 123 -0.39 8.82 20.88
C ARG A 123 -0.21 9.39 19.48
N ARG A 124 0.91 10.08 19.22
CA ARG A 124 1.20 10.69 17.91
C ARG A 124 1.31 9.65 16.80
N LEU A 125 1.89 8.50 17.09
CA LEU A 125 1.94 7.40 16.11
C LEU A 125 0.56 6.78 15.86
N ALA A 126 -0.24 6.58 16.90
CA ALA A 126 -1.62 6.12 16.74
C ALA A 126 -2.48 7.13 15.95
N GLU A 127 -2.26 8.44 16.14
CA GLU A 127 -2.90 9.50 15.36
C GLU A 127 -2.45 9.44 13.89
N VAL A 128 -1.16 9.20 13.62
CA VAL A 128 -0.66 8.98 12.25
C VAL A 128 -1.35 7.81 11.57
N CYS A 129 -1.61 6.69 12.26
CA CYS A 129 -2.36 5.57 11.68
C CYS A 129 -3.71 6.00 11.09
N ARG A 130 -4.35 7.03 11.65
CA ARG A 130 -5.64 7.53 11.17
C ARG A 130 -5.50 8.68 10.18
N LEU A 131 -4.40 9.43 10.26
CA LEU A 131 -4.16 10.60 9.42
C LEU A 131 -3.60 10.27 8.04
N VAL A 132 -3.00 9.09 7.81
CA VAL A 132 -2.40 8.73 6.51
C VAL A 132 -3.35 8.94 5.32
N PRO A 133 -4.62 8.46 5.34
CA PRO A 133 -5.54 8.66 4.22
C PRO A 133 -5.80 10.14 3.93
N THR A 134 -6.18 10.93 4.94
CA THR A 134 -6.41 12.38 4.80
C THR A 134 -5.14 13.11 4.38
N TYR A 135 -3.97 12.68 4.86
CA TYR A 135 -2.71 13.26 4.46
C TYR A 135 -2.43 13.06 2.97
N VAL A 136 -2.62 11.84 2.45
CA VAL A 136 -2.38 11.55 1.04
C VAL A 136 -3.40 12.23 0.13
N ARG A 137 -4.67 12.30 0.56
CA ARG A 137 -5.75 12.91 -0.21
C ARG A 137 -5.66 14.44 -0.27
N ASP A 138 -5.53 15.07 0.90
CA ASP A 138 -5.93 16.47 1.06
C ASP A 138 -4.81 17.38 1.60
N ILE A 139 -3.92 16.86 2.45
CA ILE A 139 -2.94 17.69 3.17
C ILE A 139 -1.58 17.71 2.43
N GLY A 140 -1.10 16.56 1.99
CA GLY A 140 0.23 16.37 1.43
C GLY A 140 0.37 17.01 0.05
N GLY A 141 1.01 18.17 0.00
CA GLY A 141 1.40 18.84 -1.24
C GLY A 141 2.74 18.33 -1.75
N LEU A 142 2.75 17.71 -2.93
CA LEU A 142 3.98 17.36 -3.66
C LEU A 142 3.77 17.52 -5.17
N ALA A 143 4.65 18.26 -5.83
CA ALA A 143 4.61 18.43 -7.27
C ALA A 143 5.21 17.20 -7.99
N PRO A 144 4.79 16.88 -9.22
CA PRO A 144 5.51 15.94 -10.07
C PRO A 144 7.00 16.28 -10.17
N GLY A 145 7.87 15.27 -10.25
CA GLY A 145 9.32 15.46 -10.26
C GLY A 145 10.09 14.19 -9.89
N ARG A 146 11.43 14.28 -9.86
CA ARG A 146 12.31 13.15 -9.55
C ARG A 146 12.79 13.20 -8.11
N TYR A 147 12.28 12.31 -7.28
CA TYR A 147 12.53 12.26 -5.83
C TYR A 147 13.41 11.07 -5.45
N ALA A 148 14.19 11.21 -4.39
CA ALA A 148 14.92 10.09 -3.82
C ALA A 148 13.99 9.26 -2.93
N VAL A 149 13.99 7.95 -3.09
CA VAL A 149 13.40 7.03 -2.11
C VAL A 149 14.35 6.98 -0.90
N PRO A 150 13.84 7.14 0.34
CA PRO A 150 14.66 7.04 1.55
C PRO A 150 15.51 5.76 1.55
N PRO A 151 16.83 5.81 1.80
CA PRO A 151 17.73 4.66 1.67
C PRO A 151 17.25 3.40 2.39
N GLN A 152 16.78 3.56 3.63
CA GLN A 152 16.26 2.49 4.47
C GLN A 152 14.94 1.86 3.98
N ARG A 153 14.33 2.41 2.92
CA ARG A 153 13.08 1.93 2.32
C ARG A 153 13.26 1.36 0.91
N ARG A 154 14.46 1.45 0.33
CA ARG A 154 14.68 1.09 -1.09
C ARG A 154 14.46 -0.39 -1.39
N GLU A 155 14.80 -1.26 -0.45
CA GLU A 155 14.67 -2.71 -0.61
C GLU A 155 13.23 -3.14 -0.96
N ALA A 156 12.23 -2.46 -0.40
CA ALA A 156 10.82 -2.73 -0.69
C ALA A 156 10.42 -2.45 -2.16
N PHE A 157 11.28 -1.79 -2.94
CA PHE A 157 11.04 -1.40 -4.33
C PHE A 157 12.03 -2.05 -5.31
N ASP A 158 12.80 -3.06 -4.88
CA ASP A 158 13.71 -3.82 -5.74
C ASP A 158 12.94 -4.86 -6.58
N PHE A 159 12.08 -4.37 -7.47
CA PHE A 159 11.34 -5.19 -8.45
C PHE A 159 11.07 -4.39 -9.74
N PRO A 160 10.96 -5.05 -10.91
CA PRO A 160 11.01 -4.39 -12.22
C PRO A 160 10.00 -3.27 -12.45
N ASP A 161 8.81 -3.37 -11.87
CA ASP A 161 7.71 -2.42 -12.10
C ASP A 161 7.53 -1.38 -10.99
N SER A 162 8.44 -1.31 -10.02
CA SER A 162 8.36 -0.30 -8.95
C SER A 162 8.53 1.14 -9.46
N GLY A 163 9.21 1.30 -10.60
CA GLY A 163 9.57 2.60 -11.17
C GLY A 163 10.72 3.31 -10.46
N VAL A 164 11.37 2.65 -9.50
CA VAL A 164 12.58 3.16 -8.83
C VAL A 164 13.81 2.80 -9.68
N ASP A 165 14.62 3.81 -10.00
CA ASP A 165 15.84 3.61 -10.78
C ASP A 165 17.02 3.08 -9.95
N ALA A 166 18.11 2.71 -10.62
CA ALA A 166 19.32 2.18 -9.99
C ALA A 166 20.00 3.17 -9.01
N GLN A 167 19.65 4.46 -9.05
CA GLN A 167 20.12 5.45 -8.08
C GLN A 167 19.17 5.61 -6.89
N GLY A 168 18.12 4.79 -6.82
CA GLY A 168 17.10 4.85 -5.78
C GLY A 168 16.19 6.08 -5.92
N ARG A 169 15.99 6.59 -7.13
CA ARG A 169 15.08 7.71 -7.40
C ARG A 169 13.84 7.25 -8.14
N PHE A 170 12.73 7.94 -7.89
CA PHE A 170 11.44 7.67 -8.50
C PHE A 170 10.95 8.92 -9.23
N GLU A 171 10.42 8.74 -10.44
CA GLU A 171 9.76 9.79 -11.19
C GLU A 171 8.28 9.87 -10.81
N LEU A 172 7.94 10.81 -9.93
CA LEU A 172 6.57 11.09 -9.55
C LEU A 172 5.88 11.87 -10.67
N ARG A 173 4.84 11.28 -11.28
CA ARG A 173 4.01 11.89 -12.33
C ARG A 173 2.64 12.29 -11.77
N ARG A 174 1.90 13.09 -12.54
CA ARG A 174 0.55 13.54 -12.16
C ARG A 174 -0.41 12.36 -11.98
N GLU A 175 -0.28 11.35 -12.83
CA GLU A 175 -1.12 10.16 -12.80
C GLU A 175 -0.97 9.40 -11.48
N HIS A 176 0.24 9.32 -10.91
CA HIS A 176 0.44 8.70 -9.59
C HIS A 176 -0.34 9.47 -8.50
N LEU A 177 -0.25 10.80 -8.51
CA LEU A 177 -0.93 11.64 -7.53
C LEU A 177 -2.46 11.55 -7.67
N THR A 178 -2.97 11.55 -8.89
CA THR A 178 -4.41 11.37 -9.16
C THR A 178 -4.91 10.05 -8.56
N LEU A 179 -4.19 8.96 -8.78
CA LEU A 179 -4.58 7.64 -8.26
C LEU A 179 -4.48 7.56 -6.73
N LEU A 180 -3.39 8.06 -6.14
CA LEU A 180 -3.21 8.03 -4.68
C LEU A 180 -4.28 8.85 -3.95
N ARG A 181 -4.67 10.00 -4.51
CA ARG A 181 -5.73 10.85 -3.93
C ARG A 181 -7.12 10.25 -4.09
N ALA A 182 -7.35 9.48 -5.16
CA ALA A 182 -8.61 8.78 -5.37
C ALA A 182 -8.66 7.41 -4.69
N ALA A 183 -7.59 6.98 -4.03
CA ALA A 183 -7.49 5.62 -3.52
C ALA A 183 -8.53 5.34 -2.41
N ASN A 184 -9.07 4.12 -2.47
CA ASN A 184 -9.95 3.57 -1.45
C ASN A 184 -9.09 3.04 -0.30
N TRP A 185 -9.01 3.83 0.77
CA TRP A 185 -8.28 3.46 1.98
C TRP A 185 -9.18 2.64 2.92
N ARG A 186 -8.59 1.62 3.52
CA ARG A 186 -9.15 0.79 4.59
C ARG A 186 -8.44 1.17 5.88
N GLU A 187 -9.22 1.63 6.86
CA GLU A 187 -8.77 1.82 8.23
C GLU A 187 -9.22 0.63 9.08
N ALA A 188 -8.52 0.39 10.19
CA ALA A 188 -8.90 -0.67 11.13
C ALA A 188 -10.24 -0.33 11.81
N GLY A 189 -11.25 -1.18 11.60
CA GLY A 189 -12.49 -1.16 12.37
C GLY A 189 -12.29 -1.73 13.78
N PRO A 190 -13.36 -1.79 14.61
CA PRO A 190 -13.26 -2.30 15.98
C PRO A 190 -12.71 -3.73 16.08
N GLY A 191 -13.07 -4.60 15.13
CA GLY A 191 -12.61 -5.99 15.09
C GLY A 191 -11.13 -6.11 14.70
N GLU A 192 -10.74 -5.40 13.64
CA GLU A 192 -9.37 -5.35 13.14
C GLU A 192 -8.43 -4.72 14.17
N LEU A 193 -8.87 -3.65 14.84
CA LEU A 193 -8.12 -3.03 15.93
C LEU A 193 -7.86 -4.04 17.06
N ALA A 194 -8.88 -4.77 17.50
CA ALA A 194 -8.71 -5.78 18.54
C ALA A 194 -7.79 -6.94 18.10
N ALA A 195 -7.78 -7.28 16.80
CA ALA A 195 -6.86 -8.26 16.26
C ALA A 195 -5.42 -7.76 16.28
N VAL A 196 -5.16 -6.57 15.75
CA VAL A 196 -3.82 -5.96 15.73
C VAL A 196 -3.23 -5.84 17.14
N LEU A 197 -4.01 -5.35 18.12
CA LEU A 197 -3.51 -5.21 19.49
C LEU A 197 -3.19 -6.55 20.15
N ARG A 198 -3.84 -7.64 19.74
CA ARG A 198 -3.57 -8.99 20.24
C ARG A 198 -2.30 -9.60 19.64
N GLU A 199 -1.89 -9.19 18.43
CA GLU A 199 -0.63 -9.64 17.81
C GLU A 199 0.61 -9.10 18.54
N GLY A 200 0.47 -7.99 19.27
CA GLY A 200 1.47 -7.47 20.20
C GLY A 200 2.00 -6.09 19.85
N ASP A 201 3.04 -5.66 20.56
CA ASP A 201 3.53 -4.28 20.54
C ASP A 201 4.25 -3.88 19.24
N ALA A 202 4.69 -4.87 18.46
CA ALA A 202 5.20 -4.64 17.12
C ALA A 202 4.09 -4.07 16.22
N PHE A 203 2.95 -4.75 16.12
CA PHE A 203 1.93 -4.47 15.11
C PHE A 203 1.08 -3.22 15.39
N TRP A 204 0.96 -2.32 14.41
CA TRP A 204 0.15 -1.11 14.46
C TRP A 204 -1.07 -1.18 13.53
N PRO A 205 -2.19 -0.53 13.89
CA PRO A 205 -3.42 -0.53 13.09
C PRO A 205 -3.30 0.43 11.91
N MET A 206 -2.27 0.22 11.09
CA MET A 206 -1.95 1.06 9.94
C MET A 206 -3.01 0.87 8.84
N PRO A 207 -3.30 1.93 8.06
CA PRO A 207 -4.24 1.84 6.96
C PRO A 207 -3.54 1.34 5.70
N PHE A 208 -4.36 0.86 4.77
CA PHE A 208 -3.89 0.38 3.48
C PHE A 208 -4.91 0.64 2.39
N ILE A 209 -4.49 0.58 1.12
CA ILE A 209 -5.40 0.72 -0.02
C ILE A 209 -6.08 -0.64 -0.27
N ASP A 210 -7.38 -0.64 -0.55
CA ASP A 210 -8.17 -1.84 -0.83
C ASP A 210 -7.62 -2.57 -2.07
N GLY A 211 -7.06 -3.77 -1.90
CA GLY A 211 -6.48 -4.55 -3.01
C GLY A 211 -7.51 -5.16 -3.98
N LYS A 212 -8.79 -5.19 -3.61
CA LYS A 212 -9.88 -5.64 -4.50
C LYS A 212 -10.39 -4.49 -5.36
N ARG A 213 -10.50 -3.31 -4.76
CA ARG A 213 -11.13 -2.11 -5.35
C ARG A 213 -10.32 -0.86 -4.99
N PRO A 214 -9.09 -0.71 -5.51
CA PRO A 214 -8.16 0.31 -5.03
C PRO A 214 -8.56 1.74 -5.41
N TYR A 215 -9.36 1.94 -6.46
CA TYR A 215 -9.60 3.27 -7.04
C TYR A 215 -11.07 3.57 -7.38
N GLY A 216 -12.01 2.75 -6.90
CA GLY A 216 -13.43 2.83 -7.26
C GLY A 216 -14.18 1.56 -6.90
N ASP A 217 -15.24 1.22 -7.63
CA ASP A 217 -16.12 0.09 -7.30
C ASP A 217 -15.94 -1.12 -8.24
N SER A 218 -15.14 -0.98 -9.30
CA SER A 218 -14.88 -2.04 -10.27
C SER A 218 -13.93 -3.10 -9.71
N SER A 219 -14.29 -4.38 -9.88
CA SER A 219 -13.35 -5.49 -9.65
C SER A 219 -12.21 -5.52 -10.67
N TYR A 220 -12.38 -4.87 -11.83
CA TYR A 220 -11.33 -4.67 -12.82
C TYR A 220 -10.82 -3.23 -12.68
N TYR A 221 -9.82 -3.06 -11.83
CA TYR A 221 -9.39 -1.76 -11.32
C TYR A 221 -8.89 -0.80 -12.41
N GLN A 222 -8.42 -1.33 -13.54
CA GLN A 222 -7.99 -0.56 -14.70
C GLN A 222 -9.12 0.32 -15.24
N ILE A 223 -10.39 -0.12 -15.19
CA ILE A 223 -11.54 0.70 -15.62
C ILE A 223 -11.65 1.99 -14.80
N ASP A 224 -11.52 1.88 -13.48
CA ASP A 224 -11.62 3.04 -12.59
C ASP A 224 -10.38 3.94 -12.72
N MET A 225 -9.18 3.34 -12.84
CA MET A 225 -7.96 4.10 -13.16
C MET A 225 -8.11 4.90 -14.45
N ALA A 226 -8.58 4.27 -15.53
CA ALA A 226 -8.78 4.90 -16.82
C ALA A 226 -9.73 6.11 -16.73
N ARG A 227 -10.84 5.94 -15.98
CA ARG A 227 -11.81 7.02 -15.72
C ARG A 227 -11.17 8.17 -14.94
N LEU A 228 -10.47 7.88 -13.83
CA LEU A 228 -9.79 8.89 -13.00
C LEU A 228 -8.72 9.66 -13.77
N LEU A 229 -8.05 9.00 -14.73
CA LEU A 229 -7.03 9.61 -15.58
C LEU A 229 -7.61 10.33 -16.81
N GLY A 230 -8.93 10.46 -16.90
CA GLY A 230 -9.62 11.18 -17.98
C GLY A 230 -9.59 10.46 -19.33
N LYS A 231 -9.32 9.15 -19.35
CA LYS A 231 -9.26 8.32 -20.56
C LYS A 231 -10.05 7.01 -20.34
N PRO A 232 -11.36 7.08 -20.07
CA PRO A 232 -12.16 5.88 -19.84
C PRO A 232 -12.16 4.97 -21.07
N TYR A 233 -12.29 3.67 -20.85
CA TYR A 233 -12.51 2.72 -21.93
C TYR A 233 -13.82 3.02 -22.68
N PRO A 234 -13.87 2.75 -23.99
CA PRO A 234 -15.13 2.71 -24.73
C PRO A 234 -16.13 1.75 -24.07
N VAL A 235 -17.42 2.04 -24.19
CA VAL A 235 -18.49 1.19 -23.65
C VAL A 235 -19.21 0.50 -24.81
N GLY A 236 -19.37 -0.82 -24.71
CA GLY A 236 -20.08 -1.63 -25.67
C GLY A 236 -21.61 -1.50 -25.56
N ALA A 237 -22.31 -2.13 -26.51
CA ALA A 237 -23.78 -2.11 -26.54
C ALA A 237 -24.43 -2.76 -25.30
N ASP A 238 -23.71 -3.62 -24.58
CA ASP A 238 -24.15 -4.27 -23.34
C ASP A 238 -23.85 -3.43 -22.08
N GLY A 239 -23.34 -2.20 -22.25
CA GLY A 239 -22.98 -1.31 -21.15
C GLY A 239 -21.65 -1.66 -20.46
N ARG A 240 -20.90 -2.64 -20.96
CA ARG A 240 -19.59 -3.01 -20.39
C ARG A 240 -18.44 -2.27 -21.06
N ALA A 241 -17.37 -2.04 -20.31
CA ALA A 241 -16.14 -1.50 -20.85
C ALA A 241 -15.52 -2.48 -21.85
N ILE A 242 -15.14 -1.98 -23.03
CA ILE A 242 -14.35 -2.70 -24.01
C ILE A 242 -12.88 -2.44 -23.67
N THR A 243 -12.24 -3.42 -23.03
CA THR A 243 -10.82 -3.31 -22.65
C THR A 243 -9.91 -3.62 -23.83
N ASP A 244 -8.66 -3.13 -23.75
CA ASP A 244 -7.62 -3.45 -24.70
C ASP A 244 -6.31 -3.76 -23.97
N PRO A 245 -5.54 -4.78 -24.42
CA PRO A 245 -4.35 -5.23 -23.69
C PRO A 245 -3.26 -4.17 -23.49
N ALA A 246 -3.14 -3.22 -24.41
CA ALA A 246 -2.09 -2.21 -24.34
C ALA A 246 -2.40 -1.18 -23.23
N THR A 247 -3.66 -0.75 -23.14
CA THR A 247 -4.12 0.11 -22.04
C THR A 247 -4.05 -0.62 -20.71
N ASP A 248 -4.45 -1.89 -20.66
CA ASP A 248 -4.41 -2.71 -19.45
C ASP A 248 -2.99 -2.81 -18.89
N ALA A 249 -2.02 -3.19 -19.73
CA ALA A 249 -0.61 -3.31 -19.33
C ALA A 249 -0.01 -1.98 -18.86
N ARG A 250 -0.38 -0.87 -19.51
CA ARG A 250 0.06 0.48 -19.11
C ARG A 250 -0.49 0.86 -17.74
N LEU A 251 -1.76 0.57 -17.47
CA LEU A 251 -2.41 0.88 -16.20
C LEU A 251 -1.94 -0.03 -15.08
N GLU A 252 -1.70 -1.31 -15.36
CA GLU A 252 -1.10 -2.25 -14.42
C GLU A 252 0.29 -1.78 -13.98
N LYS A 253 1.16 -1.39 -14.93
CA LYS A 253 2.47 -0.82 -14.60
C LYS A 253 2.35 0.42 -13.72
N LEU A 254 1.38 1.28 -14.02
CA LEU A 254 1.13 2.48 -13.22
C LEU A 254 0.63 2.14 -11.80
N HIS A 255 -0.17 1.09 -11.65
CA HIS A 255 -0.66 0.58 -10.38
C HIS A 255 0.50 0.08 -9.50
N TRP A 256 1.42 -0.73 -10.04
CA TRP A 256 2.62 -1.17 -9.31
C TRP A 256 3.48 0.01 -8.83
N GLN A 257 3.62 1.05 -9.66
CA GLN A 257 4.37 2.26 -9.33
C GLN A 257 3.73 3.08 -8.20
N THR A 258 2.45 2.86 -7.86
CA THR A 258 1.80 3.61 -6.77
C THR A 258 2.41 3.32 -5.40
N ALA A 259 3.09 2.20 -5.20
CA ALA A 259 3.79 1.91 -3.95
C ALA A 259 5.00 2.87 -3.75
N ALA A 260 5.86 2.99 -4.75
CA ALA A 260 6.98 3.94 -4.70
C ALA A 260 6.50 5.39 -4.68
N ALA A 261 5.42 5.70 -5.40
CA ALA A 261 4.80 7.03 -5.34
C ALA A 261 4.30 7.38 -3.93
N LEU A 262 3.62 6.44 -3.25
CA LEU A 262 3.16 6.64 -1.88
C LEU A 262 4.35 6.88 -0.95
N GLN A 263 5.42 6.09 -1.07
CA GLN A 263 6.62 6.26 -0.25
C GLN A 263 7.25 7.65 -0.42
N VAL A 264 7.29 8.15 -1.65
CA VAL A 264 7.80 9.49 -1.97
C VAL A 264 6.88 10.58 -1.42
N VAL A 265 5.56 10.43 -1.53
CA VAL A 265 4.59 11.38 -0.94
C VAL A 265 4.78 11.47 0.57
N LEU A 266 4.88 10.34 1.27
CA LEU A 266 5.10 10.32 2.71
C LEU A 266 6.43 10.98 3.11
N ALA A 267 7.50 10.71 2.37
CA ALA A 267 8.84 11.21 2.67
C ALA A 267 9.04 12.71 2.35
N HIS A 268 8.41 13.24 1.30
CA HIS A 268 8.77 14.55 0.73
C HIS A 268 7.64 15.58 0.72
N ALA A 269 6.37 15.16 0.81
CA ALA A 269 5.27 16.12 0.77
C ALA A 269 5.32 17.08 1.97
N LYS A 270 4.79 18.28 1.75
CA LYS A 270 4.67 19.32 2.76
C LYS A 270 3.19 19.57 3.01
N ALA A 271 2.87 19.76 4.29
CA ALA A 271 1.56 20.19 4.77
C ALA A 271 1.57 21.70 4.99
#